data_AF-A0A7X0A547-F1
#
_entry.id   AF-A0A7X0A547-F1
#
_cell.length_a   1.000
_cell.length_b   1.000
_cell.length_c   1.000
_cell.angle_alpha   90.00
_cell.angle_beta   90.00
_cell.angle_gamma   90.00
#
_symmetry.space_group_name_H-M   'P 1'
#
loop_
_entity.id
_entity.type
_entity.pdbx_description
1 polymer ?
#
loop_
_entity_poly.entity_id
_entity_poly.type
_entity_poly.pdbx_seq_one_letter_code
_entity_poly.pdbx_strand_id
1 'polypeptide(L)'
;MAEQKFNYLTICCLHALSPALIVYLYVSTLTRFRKRHLTNDWTLKKEFFHVAIIFLIIGLSGFLLRGVIYTNPDNVSWHYLWAEIRNAYLAGIVFCFYLIFTKLYVNSIIDKSTGYHGVAVALGSVKQDLTAPLIFIKAHVRIDDFYFKAEDLLFAKASGNYITFTTFKDGFLRNELKRISLKQLEIQLAAYPYLLRCHRGYLLNVQRVVKLSGNSQGYLISFDRTEDKVPVSRAYLNVFDQIYKQANVAC
;
A
#
# COMPACT_ATOMS: atom_id res chain seq x y z
N MET A 1 -35.91 40.83 -14.74
CA MET A 1 -36.50 40.31 -13.49
C MET A 1 -35.57 39.23 -12.96
N ALA A 2 -35.33 39.17 -11.65
CA ALA A 2 -34.45 38.15 -11.08
C ALA A 2 -34.99 36.75 -11.44
N GLU A 3 -34.21 35.97 -12.18
CA GLU A 3 -34.55 34.59 -12.58
C GLU A 3 -34.46 33.59 -11.42
N GLN A 4 -34.07 34.07 -10.23
CA GLN A 4 -33.78 33.29 -9.04
C GLN A 4 -34.88 33.48 -8.00
N LYS A 5 -35.41 32.36 -7.46
CA LYS A 5 -36.42 32.34 -6.40
C LYS A 5 -35.84 32.64 -5.01
N PHE A 6 -34.53 32.47 -4.84
CA PHE A 6 -33.84 32.61 -3.57
C PHE A 6 -32.63 33.52 -3.69
N ASN A 7 -32.12 33.97 -2.53
CA ASN A 7 -30.89 34.73 -2.45
C ASN A 7 -29.70 33.88 -2.92
N TYR A 8 -28.70 34.56 -3.50
CA TYR A 8 -27.49 33.93 -4.05
C TYR A 8 -26.80 32.96 -3.07
N LEU A 9 -26.69 33.35 -1.79
CA LEU A 9 -26.06 32.50 -0.76
C LEU A 9 -26.80 31.16 -0.59
N THR A 10 -28.13 31.18 -0.56
CA THR A 10 -28.96 29.97 -0.45
C THR A 10 -28.76 29.05 -1.64
N ILE A 11 -28.66 29.63 -2.85
CA ILE A 11 -28.40 28.90 -4.09
C ILE A 11 -27.04 28.20 -4.03
N CYS A 12 -25.99 28.92 -3.61
CA CYS A 12 -24.67 28.33 -3.42
C CYS A 12 -24.69 27.20 -2.38
N CYS A 13 -25.36 27.37 -1.25
CA CYS A 13 -25.49 26.33 -0.24
C CYS A 13 -26.18 25.08 -0.79
N LEU A 14 -27.27 25.24 -1.54
CA LEU A 14 -27.99 24.12 -2.16
C LEU A 14 -27.11 23.36 -3.17
N HIS A 15 -26.41 24.09 -4.04
CA HIS A 15 -25.50 23.49 -5.02
C HIS A 15 -24.26 22.85 -4.39
N ALA A 16 -23.80 23.30 -3.22
CA ALA A 16 -22.68 22.68 -2.52
C ALA A 16 -23.08 21.47 -1.68
N LEU A 17 -24.20 21.56 -0.95
CA LEU A 17 -24.65 20.52 -0.03
C LEU A 17 -25.22 19.30 -0.75
N SER A 18 -25.93 19.50 -1.86
CA SER A 18 -26.56 18.40 -2.61
C SER A 18 -25.54 17.36 -3.09
N PRO A 19 -24.48 17.73 -3.84
CA PRO A 19 -23.45 16.76 -4.26
C PRO A 19 -22.72 16.12 -3.07
N ALA A 20 -22.39 16.90 -2.04
CA ALA A 20 -21.69 16.38 -0.85
C ALA A 20 -22.51 15.29 -0.13
N LEU A 21 -23.81 15.53 0.06
CA LEU A 21 -24.72 14.57 0.68
C LEU A 21 -24.87 13.31 -0.16
N ILE A 22 -25.03 13.45 -1.48
CA ILE A 22 -25.13 12.32 -2.42
C ILE A 22 -23.88 11.44 -2.32
N VAL A 23 -22.69 12.03 -2.40
CA VAL A 23 -21.42 11.30 -2.31
C VAL A 23 -21.31 10.60 -0.96
N TYR A 24 -21.58 11.30 0.15
CA TYR A 24 -21.50 10.73 1.49
C TYR A 24 -22.42 9.53 1.67
N LEU A 25 -23.71 9.67 1.32
CA LEU A 25 -24.70 8.60 1.46
C LEU A 25 -24.37 7.42 0.55
N TYR A 26 -23.99 7.66 -0.70
CA TYR A 26 -23.67 6.61 -1.65
C TYR A 26 -22.42 5.83 -1.24
N VAL A 27 -21.34 6.51 -0.84
CA VAL A 27 -20.11 5.84 -0.38
C VAL A 27 -20.35 5.10 0.93
N SER A 28 -21.09 5.68 1.87
CA SER A 28 -21.44 5.02 3.16
C SER A 28 -22.26 3.75 2.94
N THR A 29 -23.26 3.79 2.07
CA THR A 29 -24.08 2.61 1.75
C THR A 29 -23.28 1.54 1.02
N LEU A 30 -22.48 1.93 0.02
CA LEU A 30 -21.61 1.03 -0.73
C LEU A 30 -20.57 0.34 0.16
N THR A 31 -19.91 1.09 1.04
CA THR A 31 -18.92 0.53 1.98
C THR A 31 -19.56 -0.43 2.99
N ARG A 32 -20.74 -0.10 3.52
CA ARG A 32 -21.51 -1.00 4.40
C ARG A 32 -21.92 -2.28 3.67
N PHE A 33 -22.40 -2.17 2.44
CA PHE A 33 -22.79 -3.32 1.62
C PHE A 33 -21.59 -4.24 1.35
N ARG A 34 -20.47 -3.68 0.91
CA ARG A 34 -19.24 -4.43 0.66
C ARG A 34 -18.71 -5.13 1.91
N LYS A 35 -18.73 -4.45 3.06
CA LYS A 35 -18.30 -5.04 4.34
C LYS A 35 -19.19 -6.20 4.75
N ARG A 36 -20.51 -6.09 4.54
CA ARG A 36 -21.48 -7.16 4.85
C ARG A 36 -21.30 -8.38 3.96
N HIS A 37 -21.01 -8.19 2.68
CA HIS A 37 -20.89 -9.28 1.71
C HIS A 37 -19.47 -9.83 1.53
N LEU A 38 -18.48 -9.39 2.33
CA LEU A 38 -17.06 -9.82 2.27
C LEU A 38 -16.48 -9.89 0.84
N THR A 39 -16.96 -9.04 -0.06
CA THR A 39 -16.54 -9.05 -1.46
C THR A 39 -15.14 -8.44 -1.59
N ASN A 40 -14.14 -9.29 -1.87
CA ASN A 40 -12.75 -8.88 -2.06
C ASN A 40 -12.36 -8.70 -3.54
N ASP A 41 -13.32 -8.81 -4.45
CA ASP A 41 -13.17 -8.74 -5.91
C ASP A 41 -13.27 -7.31 -6.46
N TRP A 42 -12.79 -6.33 -5.69
CA TRP A 42 -12.89 -4.92 -6.04
C TRP A 42 -11.85 -4.54 -7.10
N THR A 43 -12.32 -4.20 -8.29
CA THR A 43 -11.47 -3.86 -9.43
C THR A 43 -11.58 -2.38 -9.76
N LEU A 44 -10.54 -1.85 -10.42
CA LEU A 44 -10.54 -0.47 -10.91
C LEU A 44 -11.73 -0.16 -11.84
N LYS A 45 -12.19 -1.15 -12.63
CA LYS A 45 -13.37 -1.01 -13.49
C LYS A 45 -14.63 -0.72 -12.68
N LYS A 46 -14.80 -1.39 -11.53
CA LYS A 46 -15.92 -1.13 -10.61
C LYS A 46 -15.83 0.27 -9.99
N GLU A 47 -14.62 0.76 -9.67
CA GLU A 47 -14.43 2.13 -9.18
C GLU A 47 -14.94 3.17 -10.19
N PHE A 48 -14.51 3.07 -11.44
CA PHE A 48 -14.99 3.97 -12.50
C PHE A 48 -16.50 3.88 -12.72
N PHE A 49 -17.05 2.68 -12.66
CA PHE A 49 -18.49 2.47 -12.78
C PHE A 49 -19.28 3.17 -11.66
N HIS A 50 -18.84 3.01 -10.40
CA HIS A 50 -19.51 3.66 -9.27
C HIS A 50 -19.34 5.18 -9.29
N VAL A 51 -18.19 5.70 -9.73
CA VAL A 51 -17.97 7.15 -9.93
C VAL A 51 -18.89 7.70 -11.02
N ALA A 52 -19.05 6.99 -12.13
CA ALA A 52 -20.00 7.38 -13.18
C ALA A 52 -21.44 7.44 -12.65
N ILE A 53 -21.86 6.46 -11.85
CA ILE A 53 -23.19 6.49 -11.20
C ILE A 53 -23.35 7.71 -10.30
N ILE A 54 -22.33 8.04 -9.49
CA ILE A 54 -22.37 9.21 -8.61
C ILE A 54 -22.58 10.49 -9.44
N PHE A 55 -21.84 10.68 -10.54
CA PHE A 55 -22.00 11.85 -11.40
C PHE A 55 -23.37 11.91 -12.06
N LEU A 56 -23.92 10.77 -12.47
CA LEU A 56 -25.29 10.71 -12.98
C LEU A 56 -26.31 11.16 -11.92
N ILE A 57 -26.20 10.67 -10.69
CA ILE A 57 -27.11 11.06 -9.59
C ILE A 57 -26.96 12.56 -9.26
N ILE A 58 -25.73 13.09 -9.24
CA ILE A 58 -25.47 14.52 -9.04
C ILE A 58 -26.12 15.35 -10.15
N GLY A 59 -25.96 14.96 -11.42
CA GLY A 59 -26.55 15.66 -12.56
C GLY A 59 -28.09 15.64 -12.53
N LEU A 60 -28.69 14.49 -12.20
CA LEU A 60 -30.14 14.35 -12.02
C LEU A 60 -30.64 15.21 -10.85
N SER A 61 -29.93 15.21 -9.72
CA SER A 61 -30.25 16.05 -8.57
C SER A 61 -30.17 17.53 -8.92
N GLY A 62 -29.13 17.96 -9.65
CA GLY A 62 -28.97 19.32 -10.14
C GLY A 62 -30.13 19.75 -11.05
N PHE A 63 -30.56 18.87 -11.97
CA PHE A 63 -31.72 19.12 -12.83
C PHE A 63 -33.01 19.32 -12.03
N LEU A 64 -33.29 18.44 -11.05
CA LEU A 64 -34.47 18.58 -10.18
C LEU A 64 -34.41 19.87 -9.35
N LEU A 65 -33.22 20.26 -8.91
CA LEU A 65 -32.99 21.46 -8.12
C LEU A 65 -33.29 22.74 -8.92
N ARG A 66 -33.19 22.72 -10.25
CA ARG A 66 -33.53 23.88 -11.10
C ARG A 66 -34.96 24.36 -10.90
N GLY A 67 -35.92 23.43 -10.80
CA GLY A 67 -37.33 23.78 -10.56
C GLY A 67 -37.56 24.49 -9.22
N VAL A 68 -36.70 24.21 -8.24
CA VAL A 68 -36.69 24.85 -6.92
C VAL A 68 -36.03 26.22 -6.97
N ILE A 69 -34.92 26.37 -7.70
CA ILE A 69 -34.08 27.58 -7.67
C ILE A 69 -34.52 28.65 -8.67
N TYR A 70 -34.92 28.27 -9.88
CA TYR A 70 -35.16 29.21 -10.96
C TYR A 70 -36.66 29.40 -11.23
N THR A 71 -37.05 30.59 -11.66
CA THR A 71 -38.43 30.93 -12.08
C THR A 71 -38.70 30.60 -13.55
N ASN A 72 -37.69 30.13 -14.30
CA ASN A 72 -37.83 29.81 -15.72
C ASN A 72 -38.87 28.68 -15.94
N PRO A 73 -39.92 28.90 -16.75
CA PRO A 73 -40.94 27.88 -17.03
C PRO A 73 -40.36 26.64 -17.74
N ASP A 74 -39.28 26.79 -18.51
CA ASP A 74 -38.65 25.71 -19.27
C ASP A 74 -37.59 24.93 -18.48
N ASN A 75 -37.58 25.08 -17.14
CA ASN A 75 -36.66 24.37 -16.25
C ASN A 75 -36.69 22.84 -16.46
N VAL A 76 -37.84 22.29 -16.80
CA VAL A 76 -38.04 20.86 -17.07
C VAL A 76 -37.97 20.60 -18.57
N SER A 77 -36.79 20.80 -19.16
CA SER A 77 -36.53 20.51 -20.57
C SER A 77 -35.40 19.51 -20.76
N TRP A 78 -35.45 18.75 -21.84
CA TRP A 78 -34.38 17.82 -22.23
C TRP A 78 -33.04 18.52 -22.41
N HIS A 79 -33.06 19.78 -22.87
CA HIS A 79 -31.87 20.60 -22.99
C HIS A 79 -31.17 20.80 -21.65
N TYR A 80 -31.91 21.20 -20.60
CA TYR A 80 -31.32 21.40 -19.28
C TYR A 80 -30.96 20.10 -18.58
N LEU A 81 -31.74 19.02 -18.77
CA LEU A 81 -31.36 17.70 -18.26
C LEU A 81 -29.99 17.29 -18.80
N TRP A 82 -29.79 17.40 -20.12
CA TRP A 82 -28.51 17.10 -20.74
C TRP A 82 -27.41 18.04 -20.27
N ALA A 83 -27.71 19.35 -20.14
CA ALA A 83 -26.74 20.33 -19.67
C ALA A 83 -26.24 20.02 -18.25
N GLU A 84 -27.13 19.72 -17.30
CA GLU A 84 -26.75 19.42 -15.91
C GLU A 84 -25.97 18.11 -15.81
N ILE A 85 -26.39 17.05 -16.51
CA ILE A 85 -25.63 15.78 -16.56
C ILE A 85 -24.24 16.03 -17.15
N ARG A 86 -24.15 16.66 -18.32
CA ARG A 86 -22.86 16.96 -18.96
C ARG A 86 -21.96 17.79 -18.05
N ASN A 87 -22.49 18.83 -17.40
CA ASN A 87 -21.73 19.69 -16.50
C ASN A 87 -21.22 18.92 -15.27
N ALA A 88 -22.02 18.02 -14.70
CA ALA A 88 -21.60 17.17 -13.59
C ALA A 88 -20.42 16.26 -13.98
N TYR A 89 -20.45 15.66 -15.17
CA TYR A 89 -19.34 14.85 -15.67
C TYR A 89 -18.10 15.68 -16.02
N LEU A 90 -18.26 16.85 -16.62
CA LEU A 90 -17.14 17.74 -16.95
C LEU A 90 -16.44 18.29 -15.70
N ALA A 91 -17.18 18.70 -14.67
CA ALA A 91 -16.60 19.09 -13.40
C ALA A 91 -15.97 17.88 -12.67
N GLY A 92 -16.68 16.75 -12.71
CA GLY A 92 -16.25 15.50 -12.11
C GLY A 92 -14.94 14.95 -12.69
N ILE A 93 -14.73 15.06 -14.01
CA ILE A 93 -13.52 14.50 -14.64
C ILE A 93 -12.24 15.20 -14.16
N VAL A 94 -12.29 16.52 -13.90
CA VAL A 94 -11.17 17.27 -13.34
C VAL A 94 -10.83 16.75 -11.95
N PHE A 95 -11.84 16.50 -11.12
CA PHE A 95 -11.66 15.90 -9.81
C PHE A 95 -11.12 14.45 -9.88
N CYS A 96 -11.58 13.66 -10.85
CA CYS A 96 -11.03 12.32 -11.08
C CYS A 96 -9.57 12.36 -11.51
N PHE A 97 -9.18 13.28 -12.40
CA PHE A 97 -7.77 13.47 -12.77
C PHE A 97 -6.92 13.83 -11.56
N TYR A 98 -7.40 14.71 -10.69
CA TYR A 98 -6.74 15.02 -9.44
C TYR A 98 -6.54 13.76 -8.57
N LEU A 99 -7.58 12.98 -8.32
CA LEU A 99 -7.48 11.76 -7.49
C LEU A 99 -6.55 10.70 -8.11
N ILE A 100 -6.61 10.51 -9.43
CA ILE A 100 -5.70 9.60 -10.14
C ILE A 100 -4.26 10.09 -10.02
N PHE A 101 -4.02 11.38 -10.25
CA PHE A 101 -2.69 11.97 -10.15
C PHE A 101 -2.15 11.86 -8.73
N THR A 102 -2.96 12.12 -7.70
CA THR A 102 -2.57 11.91 -6.30
C THR A 102 -2.25 10.44 -6.04
N LYS A 103 -3.04 9.48 -6.54
CA LYS A 103 -2.77 8.04 -6.39
C LYS A 103 -1.47 7.64 -7.08
N LEU A 104 -1.21 8.14 -8.29
CA LEU A 104 0.03 7.90 -9.03
C LEU A 104 1.24 8.55 -8.33
N TYR A 105 1.09 9.79 -7.85
CA TYR A 105 2.14 10.50 -7.13
C TYR A 105 2.50 9.79 -5.82
N VAL A 106 1.50 9.43 -5.01
CA VAL A 106 1.68 8.66 -3.78
C VAL A 106 2.30 7.30 -4.08
N ASN A 107 1.81 6.57 -5.09
CA ASN A 107 2.42 5.32 -5.51
C ASN A 107 3.87 5.50 -5.97
N SER A 108 4.21 6.60 -6.65
CA SER A 108 5.59 6.87 -7.07
C SER A 108 6.52 7.18 -5.91
N ILE A 109 6.02 7.81 -4.85
CA ILE A 109 6.76 8.04 -3.61
C ILE A 109 6.91 6.75 -2.82
N ILE A 110 5.83 5.96 -2.73
CA ILE A 110 5.86 4.65 -2.10
C ILE A 110 6.84 3.77 -2.85
N ASP A 111 6.78 3.68 -4.17
CA ASP A 111 7.69 2.90 -5.03
C ASP A 111 9.16 3.34 -4.90
N LYS A 112 9.41 4.66 -4.80
CA LYS A 112 10.76 5.18 -4.47
C LYS A 112 11.20 4.84 -3.04
N SER A 113 10.26 4.70 -2.10
CA SER A 113 10.48 4.24 -0.73
C SER A 113 10.52 2.70 -0.61
N THR A 114 9.96 1.98 -1.59
CA THR A 114 9.84 0.53 -1.71
C THR A 114 10.49 0.11 -3.01
N GLY A 115 11.77 0.45 -3.22
CA GLY A 115 12.60 0.06 -4.37
C GLY A 115 12.79 -1.47 -4.47
N TYR A 116 11.67 -2.16 -4.58
CA TYR A 116 11.39 -3.58 -4.60
C TYR A 116 10.42 -3.83 -5.75
N HIS A 117 10.75 -3.32 -6.93
CA HIS A 117 10.20 -3.82 -8.17
C HIS A 117 11.34 -4.12 -9.13
N GLY A 118 11.53 -5.42 -9.40
CA GLY A 118 12.21 -5.88 -10.60
C GLY A 118 13.42 -6.79 -10.45
N VAL A 119 13.44 -7.74 -9.51
CA VAL A 119 14.12 -9.02 -9.83
C VAL A 119 13.04 -10.05 -10.05
N ALA A 120 12.47 -10.02 -11.26
CA ALA A 120 11.94 -11.24 -11.84
C ALA A 120 13.14 -12.19 -11.93
N VAL A 121 13.34 -13.01 -10.89
CA VAL A 121 14.31 -14.09 -10.91
C VAL A 121 13.85 -15.00 -12.04
N ALA A 122 14.58 -14.95 -13.15
CA ALA A 122 14.57 -16.02 -14.12
C ALA A 122 14.82 -17.30 -13.33
N LEU A 123 13.77 -18.13 -13.20
CA LEU A 123 13.81 -19.48 -12.65
C LEU A 123 14.64 -20.35 -13.61
N GLY A 124 15.95 -20.14 -13.58
CA GLY A 124 16.95 -21.02 -14.16
C GLY A 124 17.64 -21.75 -13.02
N SER A 125 17.11 -22.94 -12.69
CA SER A 125 17.81 -24.03 -12.01
C SER A 125 18.84 -23.63 -10.93
N VAL A 126 18.38 -23.45 -9.70
CA VAL A 126 19.28 -23.57 -8.54
C VAL A 126 19.62 -25.05 -8.40
N LYS A 127 20.79 -25.45 -8.92
CA LYS A 127 21.47 -26.63 -8.42
C LYS A 127 21.86 -26.33 -6.98
N GLN A 128 21.35 -27.13 -6.04
CA GLN A 128 21.86 -27.18 -4.67
C GLN A 128 23.32 -27.64 -4.74
N ASP A 129 24.26 -26.71 -4.59
CA ASP A 129 25.62 -27.03 -4.17
C ASP A 129 25.70 -26.91 -2.64
N LEU A 130 26.20 -27.98 -2.03
CA LEU A 130 26.23 -28.29 -0.60
C LEU A 130 27.29 -27.49 0.21
N THR A 131 27.59 -26.25 -0.16
CA THR A 131 28.40 -25.35 0.67
C THR A 131 27.68 -24.00 0.77
N ALA A 132 27.09 -23.71 1.95
CA ALA A 132 26.42 -22.43 2.19
C ALA A 132 27.39 -21.28 1.86
N PRO A 133 27.08 -20.45 0.84
CA PRO A 133 28.04 -19.47 0.34
C PRO A 133 28.30 -18.42 1.43
N LEU A 134 29.58 -18.16 1.67
CA LEU A 134 30.03 -17.06 2.52
C LEU A 134 29.61 -15.74 1.84
N ILE A 135 28.69 -14.99 2.43
CA ILE A 135 28.21 -13.72 1.89
C ILE A 135 29.17 -12.61 2.29
N PHE A 136 29.72 -11.92 1.30
CA PHE A 136 30.50 -10.70 1.51
C PHE A 136 29.60 -9.47 1.58
N ILE A 137 29.78 -8.65 2.62
CA ILE A 137 29.09 -7.36 2.77
C ILE A 137 30.11 -6.24 2.82
N LYS A 138 29.96 -5.29 1.89
CA LYS A 138 30.64 -4.00 1.89
C LYS A 138 29.92 -3.06 2.84
N ALA A 139 30.59 -2.66 3.91
CA ALA A 139 30.12 -1.65 4.83
C ALA A 139 30.40 -0.24 4.26
N HIS A 140 29.95 0.79 4.97
CA HIS A 140 30.23 2.18 4.60
C HIS A 140 31.73 2.51 4.74
N VAL A 141 32.45 1.79 5.60
CA VAL A 141 33.90 1.92 5.81
C VAL A 141 34.53 0.58 5.51
N ARG A 142 35.59 0.55 4.69
CA ARG A 142 36.27 -0.70 4.28
C ARG A 142 36.72 -1.58 5.45
N ILE A 143 37.07 -1.00 6.59
CA ILE A 143 37.48 -1.77 7.78
C ILE A 143 36.34 -2.56 8.41
N ASP A 144 35.10 -2.16 8.15
CA ASP A 144 33.90 -2.83 8.64
C ASP A 144 33.41 -3.92 7.68
N ASP A 145 33.97 -4.02 6.47
CA ASP A 145 33.64 -5.08 5.51
C ASP A 145 33.80 -6.46 6.17
N PHE A 146 32.86 -7.36 5.90
CA PHE A 146 32.84 -8.64 6.59
C PHE A 146 32.20 -9.73 5.73
N TYR A 147 32.45 -10.96 6.16
CA TYR A 147 31.83 -12.15 5.62
C TYR A 147 30.96 -12.79 6.69
N PHE A 148 29.79 -13.28 6.30
CA PHE A 148 28.97 -14.11 7.16
C PHE A 148 28.29 -15.21 6.35
N LYS A 149 27.93 -16.31 6.99
CA LYS A 149 27.12 -17.34 6.35
C LYS A 149 25.65 -16.97 6.45
N ALA A 150 24.93 -17.08 5.35
CA ALA A 150 23.50 -16.79 5.31
C ALA A 150 22.70 -17.57 6.37
N GLU A 151 23.08 -18.83 6.58
CA GLU A 151 22.48 -19.71 7.57
C GLU A 151 22.63 -19.16 8.99
N ASP A 152 23.76 -18.55 9.34
CA ASP A 152 24.03 -18.11 10.72
C ASP A 152 23.22 -16.86 11.10
N LEU A 153 22.73 -16.09 10.12
CA LEU A 153 21.99 -14.86 10.38
C LEU A 153 20.57 -15.15 10.85
N LEU A 154 20.19 -14.63 12.03
CA LEU A 154 18.80 -14.63 12.51
C LEU A 154 18.08 -13.36 12.01
N PHE A 155 18.58 -12.20 12.40
CA PHE A 155 18.07 -10.91 11.98
C PHE A 155 19.13 -9.80 12.08
N ALA A 156 18.85 -8.69 11.44
CA ALA A 156 19.65 -7.49 11.44
C ALA A 156 18.77 -6.29 11.85
N LYS A 157 19.20 -5.55 12.87
CA LYS A 157 18.47 -4.42 13.46
C LYS A 157 19.18 -3.11 13.18
N ALA A 158 18.47 -2.14 12.61
CA ALA A 158 19.01 -0.80 12.38
C ALA A 158 18.90 0.09 13.63
N SER A 159 19.99 0.77 13.97
CA SER A 159 20.09 1.80 15.01
C SER A 159 20.85 3.00 14.45
N GLY A 160 20.13 4.00 13.95
CA GLY A 160 20.73 5.12 13.24
C GLY A 160 21.45 4.69 11.96
N ASN A 161 22.76 4.95 11.88
CA ASN A 161 23.62 4.61 10.75
C ASN A 161 24.35 3.26 10.91
N TYR A 162 23.95 2.48 11.91
CA TYR A 162 24.54 1.19 12.22
C TYR A 162 23.49 0.10 12.14
N ILE A 163 23.93 -1.10 11.77
CA ILE A 163 23.14 -2.32 11.83
C ILE A 163 23.83 -3.28 12.78
N THR A 164 23.06 -3.80 13.73
CA THR A 164 23.46 -4.94 14.55
C THR A 164 23.01 -6.21 13.86
N PHE A 165 23.97 -7.04 13.45
CA PHE A 165 23.74 -8.39 12.94
C PHE A 165 23.70 -9.36 14.12
N THR A 166 22.56 -10.02 14.30
CA THR A 166 22.39 -11.07 15.30
C THR A 166 22.53 -12.41 14.60
N THR A 167 23.66 -13.07 14.85
CA THR A 167 24.00 -14.38 14.28
C THR A 167 24.05 -15.44 15.37
N PHE A 168 23.80 -16.69 14.98
CA PHE A 168 23.93 -17.85 15.84
C PHE A 168 24.89 -18.84 15.20
N LYS A 169 26.08 -18.97 15.79
CA LYS A 169 27.16 -19.82 15.27
C LYS A 169 27.83 -20.57 16.42
N ASP A 170 28.12 -21.85 16.21
CA ASP A 170 28.82 -22.73 17.17
C ASP A 170 28.15 -22.78 18.56
N GLY A 171 26.83 -22.65 18.62
CA GLY A 171 26.06 -22.64 19.87
C GLY A 171 25.99 -21.29 20.59
N PHE A 172 26.65 -20.25 20.07
CA PHE A 172 26.69 -18.92 20.68
C PHE A 172 25.95 -17.89 19.84
N LEU A 173 25.13 -17.08 20.52
CA LEU A 173 24.54 -15.88 19.94
C LEU A 173 25.60 -14.78 19.90
N ARG A 174 25.82 -14.18 18.72
CA ARG A 174 26.77 -13.08 18.52
C ARG A 174 26.05 -11.88 17.91
N ASN A 175 26.37 -10.71 18.44
CA ASN A 175 25.86 -9.44 17.93
C ASN A 175 27.04 -8.63 17.40
N GLU A 176 27.05 -8.38 16.08
CA GLU A 176 28.10 -7.60 15.43
C GLU A 176 27.52 -6.29 14.90
N LEU A 177 28.11 -5.17 15.31
CA LEU A 177 27.67 -3.85 14.88
C LEU A 177 28.49 -3.41 13.67
N LYS A 178 27.80 -3.06 12.59
CA LYS A 178 28.41 -2.68 11.31
C LYS A 178 27.85 -1.36 10.84
N ARG A 179 28.71 -0.45 10.37
CA ARG A 179 28.29 0.83 9.81
C ARG A 179 27.81 0.64 8.37
N ILE A 180 26.54 0.31 8.20
CA ILE A 180 25.90 0.13 6.91
C ILE A 180 24.42 0.53 7.05
N SER A 181 23.82 1.10 6.00
CA SER A 181 22.39 1.38 6.02
C SER A 181 21.57 0.13 5.67
N LEU A 182 20.36 0.01 6.21
CA LEU A 182 19.51 -1.16 5.95
C LEU A 182 19.21 -1.32 4.45
N LYS A 183 19.09 -0.20 3.73
CA LYS A 183 18.94 -0.16 2.26
C LYS A 183 20.14 -0.72 1.52
N GLN A 184 21.37 -0.39 1.95
CA GLN A 184 22.58 -0.94 1.33
C GLN A 184 22.73 -2.43 1.61
N LEU A 185 22.40 -2.87 2.84
CA LEU A 185 22.40 -4.29 3.18
C LEU A 185 21.41 -5.07 2.31
N GLU A 186 20.20 -4.55 2.18
CA GLU A 186 19.12 -5.11 1.37
C GLU A 186 19.53 -5.32 -0.10
N ILE A 187 20.16 -4.32 -0.72
CA ILE A 187 20.67 -4.41 -2.10
C ILE A 187 21.73 -5.51 -2.24
N GLN A 188 22.63 -5.64 -1.27
CA GLN A 188 23.70 -6.65 -1.30
C GLN A 188 23.16 -8.07 -1.05
N LEU A 189 22.00 -8.19 -0.38
CA LEU A 189 21.34 -9.46 -0.11
C LEU A 189 20.26 -9.83 -1.13
N ALA A 190 20.10 -9.07 -2.21
CA ALA A 190 19.06 -9.30 -3.21
C ALA A 190 19.09 -10.69 -3.88
N ALA A 191 20.27 -11.35 -3.89
CA ALA A 191 20.44 -12.71 -4.40
C ALA A 191 19.87 -13.80 -3.47
N TYR A 192 19.48 -13.46 -2.24
CA TYR A 192 19.02 -14.39 -1.20
C TYR A 192 17.59 -14.05 -0.77
N PRO A 193 16.55 -14.57 -1.47
CA PRO A 193 15.15 -14.20 -1.22
C PRO A 193 14.67 -14.46 0.21
N TYR A 194 15.27 -15.42 0.91
CA TYR A 194 14.95 -15.74 2.30
C TYR A 194 15.54 -14.73 3.32
N LEU A 195 16.43 -13.83 2.90
CA LEU A 195 16.96 -12.72 3.69
C LEU A 195 16.25 -11.42 3.27
N LEU A 196 15.14 -11.11 3.93
CA LEU A 196 14.25 -10.02 3.50
C LEU A 196 14.00 -8.98 4.58
N ARG A 197 13.77 -7.75 4.13
CA ARG A 197 13.37 -6.66 4.99
C ARG A 197 11.91 -6.83 5.42
N CYS A 198 11.68 -6.91 6.72
CA CYS A 198 10.35 -7.14 7.31
C CYS A 198 9.79 -5.90 8.01
N HIS A 199 10.63 -4.91 8.30
CA HIS A 199 10.26 -3.65 8.93
C HIS A 199 11.19 -2.53 8.46
N ARG A 200 10.83 -1.27 8.71
CA ARG A 200 11.69 -0.13 8.37
C ARG A 200 13.08 -0.20 9.00
N GLY A 201 13.22 -0.91 10.12
CA GLY A 201 14.47 -1.09 10.87
C GLY A 201 14.89 -2.54 11.10
N TYR A 202 14.27 -3.51 10.39
CA TYR A 202 14.64 -4.92 10.54
C TYR A 202 14.71 -5.64 9.18
N LEU A 203 15.73 -6.48 9.05
CA LEU A 203 15.87 -7.53 8.04
C LEU A 203 15.99 -8.86 8.78
N LEU A 204 15.36 -9.92 8.29
CA LEU A 204 15.39 -11.22 8.93
C LEU A 204 15.71 -12.35 7.96
N ASN A 205 16.12 -13.49 8.52
CA ASN A 205 16.18 -14.74 7.81
C ASN A 205 14.90 -15.56 8.06
N VAL A 206 14.12 -15.76 7.00
CA VAL A 206 12.84 -16.48 7.06
C VAL A 206 13.04 -17.96 7.44
N GLN A 207 14.16 -18.56 7.04
CA GLN A 207 14.46 -19.97 7.32
C GLN A 207 14.76 -20.23 8.80
N ARG A 208 15.04 -19.18 9.58
CA ARG A 208 15.33 -19.27 11.02
C ARG A 208 14.13 -18.93 11.92
N VAL A 209 12.97 -18.70 11.32
CA VAL A 209 11.74 -18.35 12.05
C VAL A 209 11.19 -19.57 12.77
N VAL A 210 11.06 -19.50 14.09
CA VAL A 210 10.49 -20.58 14.92
C VAL A 210 9.00 -20.39 15.12
N LYS A 211 8.59 -19.16 15.48
CA LYS A 211 7.19 -18.88 15.81
C LYS A 211 6.77 -17.54 15.26
N LEU A 212 5.56 -17.53 14.70
CA LEU A 212 4.87 -16.35 14.25
C LEU A 212 3.70 -16.07 15.20
N SER A 213 3.61 -14.85 15.71
CA SER A 213 2.50 -14.39 16.54
C SER A 213 1.95 -13.08 16.01
N GLY A 214 0.63 -12.91 15.97
CA GLY A 214 0.01 -11.70 15.43
C GLY A 214 -1.19 -12.00 14.53
N ASN A 215 -1.72 -10.96 13.90
CA ASN A 215 -2.87 -11.03 13.00
C ASN A 215 -2.68 -10.07 11.81
N SER A 216 -3.77 -9.76 11.09
CA SER A 216 -3.77 -8.83 9.96
C SER A 216 -3.27 -7.41 10.27
N GLN A 217 -3.04 -7.07 11.54
CA GLN A 217 -2.45 -5.79 11.94
C GLN A 217 -0.92 -5.78 11.92
N GLY A 218 -0.26 -6.95 11.90
CA GLY A 218 1.20 -7.11 11.93
C GLY A 218 1.60 -8.44 12.59
N TYR A 219 2.80 -8.92 12.28
CA TYR A 219 3.38 -10.11 12.93
C TYR A 219 4.50 -9.73 13.88
N LEU A 220 4.77 -10.64 14.80
CA LEU A 220 5.86 -10.62 15.75
C LEU A 220 6.52 -12.00 15.70
N ILE A 221 7.75 -11.99 15.20
CA ILE A 221 8.56 -13.17 14.89
C ILE A 221 9.46 -13.49 16.07
N SER A 222 9.52 -14.77 16.43
CA SER A 222 10.45 -15.32 17.40
C SER A 222 11.41 -16.28 16.71
N PHE A 223 12.69 -16.17 17.08
CA PHE A 223 13.77 -17.03 16.62
C PHE A 223 14.14 -18.04 17.71
N ASP A 224 14.83 -19.10 17.32
CA ASP A 224 15.39 -20.02 18.31
C ASP A 224 16.51 -19.30 19.09
N ARG A 225 16.65 -19.64 20.38
CA ARG A 225 17.79 -19.21 21.22
C ARG A 225 17.93 -17.69 21.45
N THR A 226 16.90 -16.89 21.21
CA THR A 226 16.85 -15.47 21.61
C THR A 226 15.45 -15.07 22.08
N GLU A 227 15.38 -14.20 23.08
CA GLU A 227 14.13 -13.60 23.56
C GLU A 227 13.71 -12.39 22.72
N ASP A 228 14.60 -11.89 21.86
CA ASP A 228 14.33 -10.76 20.98
C ASP A 228 13.25 -11.11 19.96
N LYS A 229 12.28 -10.21 19.83
CA LYS A 229 11.16 -10.34 18.89
C LYS A 229 11.28 -9.34 17.77
N VAL A 230 11.12 -9.80 16.54
CA VAL A 230 11.20 -8.97 15.34
C VAL A 230 9.80 -8.68 14.80
N PRO A 231 9.36 -7.41 14.75
CA PRO A 231 8.08 -7.06 14.19
C PRO A 231 8.10 -7.09 12.65
N VAL A 232 7.00 -7.53 12.03
CA VAL A 232 6.75 -7.41 10.58
C VAL A 232 5.65 -6.37 10.37
N SER A 233 5.96 -5.32 9.62
CA SER A 233 4.98 -4.26 9.35
C SER A 233 3.99 -4.68 8.26
N ARG A 234 2.79 -4.06 8.26
CA ARG A 234 1.74 -4.32 7.27
C ARG A 234 2.21 -4.23 5.83
N ALA A 235 3.14 -3.32 5.54
CA ALA A 235 3.69 -3.13 4.20
C ALA A 235 4.50 -4.35 3.71
N TYR A 236 5.08 -5.13 4.64
CA TYR A 236 5.91 -6.29 4.33
C TYR A 236 5.20 -7.64 4.54
N LEU A 237 3.95 -7.65 5.05
CA LEU A 237 3.23 -8.90 5.34
C LEU A 237 3.05 -9.79 4.10
N ASN A 238 2.63 -9.21 2.97
CA ASN A 238 2.36 -9.99 1.75
C ASN A 238 3.63 -10.69 1.23
N VAL A 239 4.76 -9.98 1.21
CA VAL A 239 6.05 -10.51 0.74
C VAL A 239 6.57 -11.57 1.72
N PHE A 240 6.49 -11.29 3.02
CA PHE A 240 6.86 -12.24 4.05
C PHE A 240 6.04 -13.53 3.95
N ASP A 241 4.71 -13.45 3.82
CA ASP A 241 3.83 -14.63 3.74
C ASP A 241 4.13 -15.50 2.52
N GLN A 242 4.46 -14.89 1.38
CA GLN A 242 4.84 -15.64 0.17
C GLN A 242 6.12 -16.44 0.38
N ILE A 243 7.16 -15.79 0.91
CA ILE A 243 8.47 -16.42 1.11
C ILE A 243 8.43 -17.43 2.26
N TYR A 244 7.71 -17.12 3.35
CA TYR A 244 7.53 -18.02 4.49
C TYR A 244 6.81 -19.31 4.09
N LYS A 245 5.76 -19.23 3.27
CA LYS A 245 5.09 -20.41 2.72
C LYS A 245 6.03 -21.25 1.85
N GLN A 246 6.81 -20.60 0.97
CA GLN A 246 7.77 -21.33 0.13
C GLN A 246 8.85 -22.04 0.95
N ALA A 247 9.34 -21.41 2.01
CA ALA A 247 10.34 -22.00 2.90
C ALA A 247 9.80 -23.22 3.68
N ASN A 248 8.52 -23.20 4.08
CA ASN A 248 7.90 -24.27 4.85
C ASN A 248 7.25 -25.38 4.02
N VAL A 249 7.06 -25.20 2.72
CA VAL A 249 6.53 -26.24 1.81
C VAL A 249 7.64 -27.15 1.27
N ALA A 250 8.91 -26.75 1.41
CA ALA A 250 10.07 -27.52 0.94
C ALA A 250 10.55 -28.60 1.95
N CYS A 251 9.72 -29.00 2.90
CA CYS A 251 9.99 -30.03 3.91
C CYS A 251 8.93 -31.12 3.86
#